data_AF-U6GQW2-F1
#
_entry.id   AF-U6GQW2-F1
#
_cell.length_a   1.000
_cell.length_b   1.000
_cell.length_c   1.000
_cell.angle_alpha   90.00
_cell.angle_beta   90.00
_cell.angle_gamma   90.00
#
_symmetry.space_group_name_H-M   'P 1'
#
loop_
_entity.id
_entity.type
_entity.pdbx_description
1 polymer ?
#
loop_
_entity_poly.entity_id
_entity_poly.type
_entity_poly.pdbx_seq_one_letter_code
_entity_poly.pdbx_strand_id
1 'polypeptide(L)'
;MQLAGGGSAAEAATTAAEEEKKDNSSFSGFTFEKQTQSLMDSVSQRTCKENIIQLAVDLDTCIISTKKTIPFDGCSRKERLRLLLTMAKENGGPSLFVFRVDFRSNSPEWALLAWVPEDSVSYAERMFFCTALSWLSGTFVDARSPVREYYITEEAELPCFKWT
;
A
#
# COMPACT_ATOMS: atom_id res chain seq x y z
N MET A 1 49.64 -41.67 -54.87
CA MET A 1 48.42 -40.88 -55.11
C MET A 1 47.51 -41.07 -53.90
N GLN A 2 47.12 -39.94 -53.28
CA GLN A 2 45.88 -39.61 -52.54
C GLN A 2 44.93 -40.77 -52.11
N LEU A 3 44.27 -40.79 -50.94
CA LEU A 3 44.01 -39.80 -49.88
C LEU A 3 43.30 -40.47 -48.68
N ALA A 4 43.47 -39.84 -47.50
CA ALA A 4 42.53 -39.71 -46.37
C ALA A 4 42.08 -40.97 -45.61
N GLY A 5 42.07 -41.00 -44.27
CA GLY A 5 42.01 -39.92 -43.29
C GLY A 5 40.93 -40.32 -42.27
N GLY A 6 41.35 -40.89 -41.14
CA GLY A 6 40.44 -41.40 -40.10
C GLY A 6 40.76 -40.82 -38.74
N GLY A 7 39.83 -40.02 -38.22
CA GLY A 7 39.50 -39.87 -36.80
C GLY A 7 40.53 -39.17 -35.90
N SER A 8 40.49 -37.83 -35.88
CA SER A 8 40.92 -37.06 -34.70
C SER A 8 39.78 -37.11 -33.68
N ALA A 9 39.98 -37.85 -32.58
CA ALA A 9 39.09 -37.86 -31.43
C ALA A 9 39.84 -37.21 -30.26
N ALA A 10 39.66 -35.89 -30.10
CA ALA A 10 39.82 -35.16 -28.84
C ALA A 10 39.58 -33.68 -29.12
N GLU A 11 38.33 -33.24 -29.07
CA GLU A 11 38.04 -31.82 -28.94
C GLU A 11 36.98 -31.58 -27.87
N ALA A 12 37.43 -30.80 -26.88
CA ALA A 12 36.68 -29.88 -26.05
C ALA A 12 35.54 -30.43 -25.18
N ALA A 13 35.87 -30.45 -23.88
CA ALA A 13 34.96 -30.42 -22.76
C ALA A 13 33.82 -29.39 -22.94
N THR A 14 32.59 -29.86 -22.83
CA THR A 14 31.42 -29.02 -22.57
C THR A 14 30.69 -29.59 -21.37
N THR A 15 31.22 -29.31 -20.17
CA THR A 15 30.46 -29.42 -18.92
C THR A 15 29.72 -28.11 -18.76
N ALA A 16 28.52 -28.03 -19.34
CA ALA A 16 27.56 -27.02 -18.95
C ALA A 16 27.03 -27.42 -17.57
N ALA A 17 27.66 -26.88 -16.53
CA ALA A 17 27.06 -26.84 -15.21
C ALA A 17 25.83 -25.92 -15.34
N GLU A 18 24.65 -26.52 -15.34
CA GLU A 18 23.41 -25.84 -15.04
C GLU A 18 23.54 -25.30 -13.61
N GLU A 19 24.01 -24.05 -13.49
CA GLU A 19 23.73 -23.25 -12.31
C GLU A 19 22.21 -23.00 -12.32
N GLU A 20 21.49 -23.87 -11.60
CA GLU A 20 20.18 -23.55 -11.04
C GLU A 20 20.32 -22.24 -10.26
N LYS A 21 20.03 -21.14 -10.95
CA LYS A 21 19.78 -19.86 -10.33
C LYS A 21 18.52 -20.04 -9.50
N LYS A 22 18.72 -20.43 -8.24
CA LYS A 22 17.72 -20.28 -7.18
C LYS A 22 17.27 -18.83 -7.23
N ASP A 23 16.10 -18.61 -7.84
CA ASP A 23 15.34 -17.39 -7.65
C ASP A 23 15.01 -17.36 -6.17
N ASN A 24 15.92 -16.75 -5.42
CA ASN A 24 15.68 -16.29 -4.08
C ASN A 24 14.72 -15.11 -4.27
N SER A 25 13.44 -15.43 -4.54
CA SER A 25 12.37 -14.45 -4.60
C SER A 25 12.29 -13.84 -3.22
N SER A 26 13.07 -12.78 -3.03
CA SER A 26 12.91 -11.87 -1.92
C SER A 26 11.47 -11.43 -2.00
N PHE A 27 10.65 -11.87 -1.06
CA PHE A 27 9.29 -11.36 -0.90
C PHE A 27 9.34 -9.85 -1.04
N SER A 28 8.85 -9.32 -2.16
CA SER A 28 9.01 -7.91 -2.51
C SER A 28 7.90 -7.10 -1.86
N GLY A 29 7.64 -7.32 -0.57
CA GLY A 29 6.68 -6.58 0.24
C GLY A 29 5.32 -6.33 -0.40
N PHE A 30 4.66 -5.28 0.08
CA PHE A 30 3.54 -4.67 -0.62
C PHE A 30 4.06 -3.81 -1.77
N THR A 31 3.22 -3.57 -2.78
CA THR A 31 3.51 -2.62 -3.87
C THR A 31 2.26 -1.82 -4.21
N PHE A 32 2.42 -0.66 -4.84
CA PHE A 32 1.29 0.11 -5.35
C PHE A 32 0.98 -0.25 -6.81
N GLU A 33 -0.30 -0.28 -7.14
CA GLU A 33 -0.73 -0.13 -8.52
C GLU A 33 -0.25 1.22 -9.08
N LYS A 34 0.11 1.27 -10.37
CA LYS A 34 0.71 2.45 -11.02
C LYS A 34 -0.04 3.77 -10.79
N GLN A 35 -1.36 3.75 -10.86
CA GLN A 35 -2.18 4.96 -10.63
C GLN A 35 -2.14 5.38 -9.15
N THR A 36 -2.20 4.39 -8.25
CA THR A 36 -2.09 4.58 -6.81
C THR A 36 -0.73 5.13 -6.42
N GLN A 37 0.36 4.64 -7.02
CA GLN A 37 1.71 5.21 -6.82
C GLN A 37 1.72 6.70 -7.16
N SER A 38 1.19 7.07 -8.33
CA SER A 38 1.14 8.48 -8.75
C SER A 38 0.35 9.36 -7.77
N LEU A 39 -0.72 8.81 -7.20
CA LEU A 39 -1.52 9.48 -6.19
C LEU A 39 -0.74 9.62 -4.86
N MET A 40 -0.08 8.57 -4.38
CA MET A 40 0.75 8.61 -3.17
C MET A 40 1.93 9.57 -3.33
N ASP A 41 2.55 9.63 -4.51
CA ASP A 41 3.60 10.60 -4.82
C ASP A 41 3.08 12.04 -4.67
N SER A 42 1.85 12.32 -5.13
CA SER A 42 1.23 13.64 -4.96
C SER A 42 0.92 13.97 -3.49
N VAL A 43 0.61 12.96 -2.67
CA VAL A 43 0.42 13.12 -1.22
C VAL A 43 1.75 13.50 -0.57
N SER A 44 2.82 12.75 -0.85
CA SER A 44 4.17 13.01 -0.35
C SER A 44 4.72 14.38 -0.79
N GLN A 45 4.41 14.79 -2.02
CA GLN A 45 4.78 16.10 -2.58
C GLN A 45 3.87 17.26 -2.11
N ARG A 46 2.84 16.98 -1.29
CA ARG A 46 1.87 17.97 -0.79
C ARG A 46 1.07 18.69 -1.90
N THR A 47 0.96 18.07 -3.08
CA THR A 47 0.19 18.58 -4.22
C THR A 47 -1.16 17.90 -4.39
N CYS A 48 -1.40 16.81 -3.64
CA CYS A 48 -2.66 16.08 -3.63
C CYS A 48 -3.84 16.97 -3.21
N LYS A 49 -4.89 16.98 -4.04
CA LYS A 49 -6.13 17.75 -3.82
C LYS A 49 -7.24 16.94 -3.18
N GLU A 50 -6.99 15.66 -2.91
CA GLU A 50 -7.95 14.78 -2.27
C GLU A 50 -8.04 15.08 -0.77
N ASN A 51 -9.18 14.74 -0.19
CA ASN A 51 -9.48 14.82 1.23
C ASN A 51 -9.34 13.44 1.90
N ILE A 52 -9.86 12.42 1.21
CA ILE A 52 -9.89 11.02 1.64
C ILE A 52 -9.57 10.17 0.42
N ILE A 53 -8.64 9.24 0.58
CA ILE A 53 -8.27 8.23 -0.39
C ILE A 53 -8.51 6.88 0.29
N GLN A 54 -9.43 6.10 -0.25
CA GLN A 54 -9.65 4.73 0.17
C GLN A 54 -8.83 3.80 -0.73
N LEU A 55 -8.07 2.92 -0.09
CA LEU A 55 -7.22 1.95 -0.74
C LEU A 55 -7.76 0.54 -0.47
N ALA A 56 -7.72 -0.30 -1.50
CA ALA A 56 -7.90 -1.73 -1.40
C ALA A 56 -6.53 -2.42 -1.32
N VAL A 57 -6.48 -3.55 -0.63
CA VAL A 57 -5.28 -4.39 -0.56
C VAL A 57 -5.67 -5.77 -1.05
N ASP A 58 -5.00 -6.25 -2.09
CA ASP A 58 -5.17 -7.59 -2.61
C ASP A 58 -4.33 -8.58 -1.76
N LEU A 59 -5.00 -9.56 -1.15
CA LEU A 59 -4.38 -10.51 -0.21
C LEU A 59 -3.41 -11.47 -0.90
N ASP A 60 -3.64 -11.78 -2.17
CA ASP A 60 -2.87 -12.79 -2.92
C ASP A 60 -1.63 -12.18 -3.55
N THR A 61 -1.75 -10.94 -4.05
CA THR A 61 -0.70 -10.25 -4.81
C THR A 61 0.04 -9.17 -4.00
N CYS A 62 -0.46 -8.81 -2.82
CA CYS A 62 0.05 -7.71 -2.00
C CYS A 62 0.06 -6.34 -2.74
N ILE A 63 -0.79 -6.19 -3.76
CA ILE A 63 -0.95 -4.93 -4.50
C ILE A 63 -1.96 -4.04 -3.79
N ILE A 64 -1.57 -2.78 -3.56
CA ILE A 64 -2.41 -1.72 -3.02
C ILE A 64 -2.93 -0.86 -4.17
N SER A 65 -4.25 -0.78 -4.32
CA SER A 65 -4.93 -0.04 -5.38
C SER A 65 -5.89 1.01 -4.82
N THR A 66 -6.18 2.05 -5.61
CA THR A 66 -7.09 3.11 -5.22
C THR A 66 -8.52 2.67 -5.51
N LYS A 67 -9.35 2.60 -4.47
CA LYS A 67 -10.75 2.20 -4.60
C LYS A 67 -11.68 3.38 -4.83
N LYS A 68 -11.50 4.46 -4.05
CA LYS A 68 -12.36 5.64 -4.08
C LYS A 68 -11.61 6.84 -3.52
N THR A 69 -11.81 8.02 -4.09
CA THR A 69 -11.30 9.27 -3.53
C THR A 69 -12.44 10.26 -3.31
N ILE A 70 -12.24 11.19 -2.38
CA ILE A 70 -13.13 12.32 -2.13
C ILE A 70 -12.28 13.58 -2.20
N PRO A 71 -12.56 14.53 -3.11
CA PRO A 71 -11.83 15.79 -3.21
C PRO A 71 -11.95 16.66 -1.94
N PHE A 72 -10.96 17.52 -1.71
CA PHE A 72 -11.02 18.52 -0.65
C PHE A 72 -11.95 19.68 -1.03
N ASP A 73 -13.00 19.85 -0.23
CA ASP A 73 -14.07 20.85 -0.40
C ASP A 73 -14.11 21.87 0.76
N GLY A 74 -13.14 21.82 1.67
CA GLY A 74 -13.15 22.64 2.89
C GLY A 74 -14.07 22.13 3.99
N CYS A 75 -14.60 20.90 3.89
CA CYS A 75 -15.42 20.30 4.93
C CYS A 75 -14.70 20.24 6.28
N SER A 76 -15.51 20.30 7.34
CA SER A 76 -15.02 20.17 8.70
C SER A 76 -14.46 18.77 8.94
N ARG A 77 -13.56 18.66 9.91
CA ARG A 77 -13.04 17.37 10.38
C ARG A 77 -14.13 16.38 10.77
N LYS A 78 -15.22 16.86 11.38
CA LYS A 78 -16.36 16.00 11.79
C LYS A 78 -17.06 15.42 10.56
N GLU A 79 -17.25 16.21 9.52
CA GLU A 79 -17.81 15.74 8.25
C GLU A 79 -16.87 14.75 7.57
N ARG A 80 -15.56 15.04 7.54
CA ARG A 80 -14.54 14.12 7.00
C ARG A 80 -14.55 12.76 7.69
N LEU A 81 -14.61 12.72 9.02
CA LEU A 81 -14.72 11.47 9.78
C LEU A 81 -16.01 10.70 9.46
N ARG A 82 -17.14 11.41 9.33
CA ARG A 82 -18.41 10.78 8.92
C ARG A 82 -18.34 10.20 7.51
N LEU A 83 -17.70 10.90 6.58
CA LEU A 83 -17.46 10.41 5.22
C LEU A 83 -16.58 9.17 5.23
N LEU A 84 -15.47 9.18 5.99
CA LEU A 84 -14.59 8.03 6.15
C LEU A 84 -15.35 6.81 6.69
N LEU A 85 -16.16 7.00 7.74
CA LEU A 85 -17.04 5.98 8.30
C LEU A 85 -18.02 5.41 7.27
N THR A 86 -18.66 6.29 6.52
CA THR A 86 -19.63 5.91 5.50
C THR A 86 -18.94 5.05 4.44
N MET A 87 -17.77 5.48 3.96
CA MET A 87 -16.96 4.71 2.99
C MET A 87 -16.47 3.36 3.52
N ALA A 88 -16.16 3.29 4.82
CA ALA A 88 -15.73 2.05 5.47
C ALA A 88 -16.90 1.04 5.55
N LYS A 89 -18.10 1.51 5.89
CA LYS A 89 -19.30 0.67 6.03
C LYS A 89 -19.90 0.25 4.68
N GLU A 90 -19.93 1.15 3.69
CA GLU A 90 -20.49 0.87 2.34
C GLU A 90 -19.83 -0.35 1.67
N ASN A 91 -18.55 -0.59 1.96
CA ASN A 91 -17.78 -1.66 1.33
C ASN A 91 -17.87 -3.01 2.04
N GLY A 92 -18.41 -3.08 3.27
CA GLY A 92 -18.64 -4.32 4.01
C GLY A 92 -17.39 -5.14 4.36
N GLY A 93 -16.17 -4.61 4.18
CA GLY A 93 -14.92 -5.33 4.35
C GLY A 93 -13.76 -4.43 4.79
N PRO A 94 -12.56 -5.00 5.01
CA PRO A 94 -11.41 -4.24 5.47
C PRO A 94 -10.96 -3.22 4.42
N SER A 95 -10.38 -2.12 4.85
CA SER A 95 -9.94 -1.04 3.96
C SER A 95 -8.82 -0.22 4.60
N LEU A 96 -7.92 0.30 3.77
CA LEU A 96 -6.97 1.32 4.20
C LEU A 96 -7.46 2.70 3.74
N PHE A 97 -7.11 3.73 4.50
CA PHE A 97 -7.46 5.11 4.20
C PHE A 97 -6.25 6.00 4.39
N VAL A 98 -6.07 6.94 3.47
CA VAL A 98 -5.18 8.10 3.58
C VAL A 98 -6.07 9.33 3.59
N PHE A 99 -6.03 10.13 4.65
CA PHE A 99 -6.94 11.28 4.76
C PHE A 99 -6.27 12.49 5.37
N ARG A 100 -6.73 13.67 4.95
CA ARG A 100 -6.22 14.95 5.46
C ARG A 100 -6.66 15.15 6.91
N VAL A 101 -5.81 15.74 7.73
CA VAL A 101 -6.14 16.18 9.10
C VAL A 101 -6.19 17.70 9.26
N ASP A 102 -5.69 18.44 8.27
CA ASP A 102 -5.69 19.89 8.27
C ASP A 102 -7.05 20.49 7.82
N PHE A 103 -7.23 21.79 8.10
CA PHE A 103 -8.47 22.53 7.83
C PHE A 103 -8.33 23.63 6.77
N ARG A 104 -7.16 24.28 6.68
CA ARG A 104 -6.99 25.52 5.91
C ARG A 104 -5.59 25.67 5.31
N SER A 105 -4.76 24.63 5.38
CA SER A 105 -3.33 24.79 5.14
C SER A 105 -2.99 24.58 3.67
N ASN A 106 -2.12 25.43 3.14
CA ASN A 106 -1.39 25.19 1.89
C ASN A 106 -0.34 24.04 2.04
N SER A 107 -0.28 23.46 3.23
CA SER A 107 0.62 22.39 3.62
C SER A 107 -0.24 21.28 4.24
N PRO A 108 -0.83 20.39 3.42
CA PRO A 108 -1.70 19.32 3.90
C PRO A 108 -0.95 18.40 4.86
N GLU A 109 -1.64 18.02 5.94
CA GLU A 109 -1.20 17.01 6.88
C GLU A 109 -2.06 15.77 6.69
N TRP A 110 -1.43 14.59 6.72
CA TRP A 110 -2.09 13.33 6.39
C TRP A 110 -2.03 12.35 7.56
N ALA A 111 -3.07 11.54 7.64
CA ALA A 111 -3.16 10.40 8.54
C ALA A 111 -3.54 9.15 7.75
N LEU A 112 -3.16 8.00 8.29
CA LEU A 112 -3.42 6.68 7.75
C LEU A 112 -4.33 5.94 8.71
N LEU A 113 -5.27 5.16 8.16
CA LEU A 113 -6.18 4.36 8.95
C LEU A 113 -6.41 3.01 8.31
N ALA A 114 -6.33 1.94 9.10
CA ALA A 114 -6.83 0.62 8.75
C ALA A 114 -8.18 0.41 9.41
N TRP A 115 -9.22 0.21 8.60
CA TRP A 115 -10.53 -0.24 9.04
C TRP A 115 -10.58 -1.76 8.91
N VAL A 116 -10.65 -2.46 10.04
CA VAL A 116 -10.52 -3.92 10.13
C VAL A 116 -11.53 -4.46 11.15
N PRO A 117 -12.84 -4.39 10.85
CA PRO A 117 -13.90 -4.69 11.80
C PRO A 117 -13.83 -6.13 12.34
N GLU A 118 -13.84 -6.28 13.66
CA GLU A 118 -13.63 -7.57 14.33
C GLU A 118 -14.68 -8.62 13.98
N ASP A 119 -15.94 -8.20 13.84
CA ASP A 119 -17.08 -9.07 13.62
C ASP A 119 -17.17 -9.62 12.19
N SER A 120 -16.49 -8.98 11.22
CA SER A 120 -16.64 -9.32 9.79
C SER A 120 -15.33 -9.66 9.09
N VAL A 121 -14.19 -9.61 9.79
CA VAL A 121 -12.85 -9.84 9.21
C VAL A 121 -12.08 -10.82 10.08
N SER A 122 -11.48 -11.84 9.46
CA SER A 122 -10.70 -12.84 10.20
C SER A 122 -9.46 -12.24 10.85
N TYR A 123 -8.98 -12.79 11.97
CA TYR A 123 -7.77 -12.29 12.65
C TYR A 123 -6.56 -12.17 11.71
N ALA A 124 -6.34 -13.18 10.85
CA ALA A 124 -5.23 -13.18 9.90
C ALA A 124 -5.34 -12.03 8.89
N GLU A 125 -6.53 -11.81 8.35
CA GLU A 125 -6.79 -10.70 7.42
C GLU A 125 -6.65 -9.33 8.10
N ARG A 126 -7.10 -9.19 9.36
CA ARG A 126 -6.86 -7.96 10.14
C ARG A 126 -5.37 -7.67 10.29
N MET A 127 -4.58 -8.68 10.68
CA MET A 127 -3.12 -8.53 10.81
C MET A 127 -2.45 -8.19 9.48
N PHE A 128 -2.94 -8.75 8.38
CA PHE A 128 -2.45 -8.43 7.04
C PHE A 128 -2.67 -6.95 6.69
N PHE A 129 -3.89 -6.42 6.91
CA PHE A 129 -4.18 -5.00 6.71
C PHE A 129 -3.41 -4.09 7.66
N CYS A 130 -3.22 -4.48 8.93
CA CYS A 130 -2.37 -3.72 9.85
C CYS A 130 -0.93 -3.64 9.34
N THR A 131 -0.38 -4.76 8.85
CA THR A 131 0.96 -4.82 8.27
C THR A 131 1.05 -3.96 7.00
N ALA A 132 0.03 -3.98 6.15
CA ALA A 132 -0.07 -3.14 4.97
C ALA A 132 -0.10 -1.64 5.33
N LEU A 133 -0.78 -1.26 6.43
CA LEU A 133 -0.79 0.12 6.93
C LEU A 133 0.60 0.56 7.41
N SER A 134 1.31 -0.29 8.18
CA SER A 134 2.66 0.02 8.64
C SER A 134 3.64 0.13 7.47
N TRP A 135 3.52 -0.74 6.47
CA TRP A 135 4.32 -0.63 5.23
C TRP A 135 4.01 0.68 4.49
N LEU A 136 2.73 1.01 4.32
CA LEU A 136 2.26 2.24 3.69
C LEU A 136 2.83 3.47 4.41
N SER A 137 2.79 3.49 5.74
CA SER A 137 3.39 4.55 6.56
C SER A 137 4.89 4.70 6.32
N GLY A 138 5.61 3.59 6.17
CA GLY A 138 7.02 3.57 5.78
C GLY A 138 7.30 4.29 4.46
N THR A 139 6.35 4.32 3.53
CA THR A 139 6.50 5.06 2.27
C THR A 139 6.41 6.58 2.44
N PHE A 140 5.91 7.06 3.58
CA PHE A 140 5.83 8.48 3.93
C PHE A 140 6.99 8.96 4.81
N VAL A 141 8.03 8.16 5.04
CA VAL A 141 9.15 8.52 5.95
C VAL A 141 9.92 9.77 5.48
N ASP A 142 9.91 10.07 4.18
CA ASP A 142 10.48 11.32 3.64
C ASP A 142 9.53 12.53 3.74
N ALA A 143 8.29 12.32 4.19
CA ALA A 143 7.36 13.41 4.46
C ALA A 143 7.83 14.15 5.72
N ARG A 144 7.96 15.49 5.61
CA ARG A 144 8.44 16.38 6.70
C ARG A 144 7.57 16.39 7.99
N SER A 145 6.59 15.51 8.13
CA SER A 145 5.73 15.39 9.31
C SER A 145 5.47 13.92 9.62
N PRO A 146 5.50 13.50 10.90
CA PRO A 146 5.11 12.15 11.27
C PRO A 146 3.66 11.91 10.82
N VAL A 147 3.46 10.81 10.11
CA VAL A 147 2.15 10.36 9.69
C VAL A 147 1.51 9.61 10.85
N ARG A 148 0.29 10.00 11.23
CA ARG A 148 -0.44 9.33 12.31
C ARG A 148 -1.13 8.09 11.75
N GLU A 149 -0.90 6.96 12.39
CA GLU A 149 -1.56 5.69 12.07
C GLU A 149 -2.72 5.43 13.04
N TYR A 150 -3.82 4.89 12.52
CA TYR A 150 -4.96 4.45 13.30
C TYR A 150 -5.35 3.03 12.88
N TYR A 151 -5.49 2.13 13.85
CA TYR A 151 -5.92 0.75 13.65
C TYR A 151 -7.28 0.62 14.31
N ILE A 152 -8.33 0.48 13.50
CA ILE A 152 -9.72 0.65 13.94
C ILE A 152 -10.50 -0.64 13.68
N THR A 153 -10.96 -1.28 14.75
CA THR A 153 -11.79 -2.49 14.70
C THR A 153 -13.27 -2.20 14.96
N GLU A 154 -13.58 -1.04 15.53
CA GLU A 154 -14.96 -0.60 15.76
C GLU A 154 -15.15 0.91 15.57
N GLU A 155 -16.38 1.35 15.33
CA GLU A 155 -16.68 2.78 15.11
C GLU A 155 -16.34 3.64 16.34
N ALA A 156 -16.44 3.10 17.55
CA ALA A 156 -16.14 3.82 18.78
C ALA A 156 -14.65 4.20 18.91
N GLU A 157 -13.76 3.44 18.26
CA GLU A 157 -12.32 3.68 18.26
C GLU A 157 -11.88 4.74 17.26
N LEU A 158 -12.75 5.10 16.32
CA LEU A 158 -12.39 6.11 15.34
C LEU A 158 -11.91 7.35 16.04
N PRO A 159 -10.82 7.96 15.55
CA PRO A 159 -10.15 9.02 16.27
C PRO A 159 -11.14 10.13 16.57
N CYS A 160 -11.61 10.14 17.82
CA CYS A 160 -12.26 11.29 18.40
C CYS A 160 -11.10 12.22 18.64
N PHE A 161 -10.81 13.03 17.62
CA PHE A 161 -9.83 14.09 17.66
C PHE A 161 -10.22 15.07 18.77
N LYS A 162 -9.92 14.72 20.02
CA LYS A 162 -9.95 15.64 21.16
C LYS A 162 -8.77 16.56 20.93
N TRP A 163 -9.08 17.79 20.50
CA TRP A 163 -8.11 18.87 20.55
C TRP A 163 -8.57 19.80 21.67
N THR A 164 -7.76 19.87 22.72
CA THR A 164 -7.54 21.12 23.43
C THR A 164 -6.84 22.10 22.49
#